data_AF-A0A940WDH7-F1
#
_entry.id   AF-A0A940WDH7-F1
#
_cell.length_a   1.000
_cell.length_b   1.000
_cell.length_c   1.000
_cell.angle_alpha   90.00
_cell.angle_beta   90.00
_cell.angle_gamma   90.00
#
_symmetry.space_group_name_H-M   'P 1'
#
loop_
_entity.id
_entity.type
_entity.pdbx_description
1 polymer ?
#
loop_
_entity_poly.entity_id
_entity_poly.type
_entity_poly.pdbx_seq_one_letter_code
_entity_poly.pdbx_strand_id
1 'polypeptide(L)'
;MTTDRTSNAPAESAGAAPSPSMADVWSAEHAAELAGFDLDPAERAEIEAIMSSLATSGEAEQAAAEADLAADAAEQAEPARVGDEQPPAPEVGQADEAPAPEPEAADEQPERPAPDVKVVKAAAEEIGMLDALHKWIGDELKAKRAAAAELFADAANLGGQRQVELVLPDGTRVGSWNIAQPEVVITWNEAAVLDYTRRHAPHNVYDVVNSAALNYPDVVEYIRLTHPELVRDAVRPAYLDLLAEELDAQGQLPDKTTGELVTVAERVKVAAIGDGKIAWTRPKRNDPTSGRDKLVAAWRAGELAGRIALDPPPVAE
;
A
#
# COMPACT_ATOMS: atom_id res chain seq x y z
N MET A 1 29.00 -11.83 -59.30
CA MET A 1 29.85 -10.94 -58.47
C MET A 1 29.04 -10.64 -57.23
N THR A 2 29.29 -11.39 -56.17
CA THR A 2 28.48 -11.43 -54.95
C THR A 2 29.43 -11.07 -53.82
N THR A 3 29.22 -9.94 -53.14
CA THR A 3 30.10 -9.49 -52.06
C THR A 3 29.56 -10.00 -50.72
N ASP A 4 30.28 -10.96 -50.15
CA ASP A 4 30.17 -11.36 -48.75
C ASP A 4 30.69 -10.26 -47.83
N ARG A 5 29.94 -9.98 -46.76
CA ARG A 5 30.29 -8.99 -45.73
C ARG A 5 30.28 -9.67 -44.37
N THR A 6 31.41 -10.27 -44.01
CA THR A 6 31.68 -10.84 -42.69
C THR A 6 32.04 -9.71 -41.73
N SER A 7 31.24 -9.53 -40.67
CA SER A 7 31.47 -8.56 -39.60
C SER A 7 32.23 -9.22 -38.46
N ASN A 8 33.46 -8.76 -38.21
CA ASN A 8 34.24 -9.09 -37.01
C ASN A 8 33.84 -8.14 -35.87
N ALA A 9 33.45 -8.68 -34.72
CA ALA A 9 33.33 -7.94 -33.46
C ALA A 9 34.57 -8.21 -32.60
N PRO A 10 35.18 -7.20 -31.93
CA PRO A 10 36.29 -7.42 -31.03
C PRO A 10 35.79 -7.84 -29.64
N ALA A 11 36.47 -8.82 -29.06
CA ALA A 11 36.30 -9.31 -27.70
C ALA A 11 37.36 -8.67 -26.80
N GLU A 12 37.00 -7.68 -25.98
CA GLU A 12 37.80 -7.24 -24.82
C GLU A 12 36.88 -6.69 -23.73
N SER A 13 36.73 -7.43 -22.63
CA SER A 13 36.50 -6.85 -21.31
C SER A 13 36.84 -7.91 -20.25
N ALA A 14 38.05 -7.83 -19.72
CA ALA A 14 38.52 -8.65 -18.61
C ALA A 14 38.73 -7.77 -17.38
N GLY A 15 38.07 -8.12 -16.27
CA GLY A 15 38.52 -7.91 -14.90
C GLY A 15 38.48 -6.48 -14.34
N ALA A 16 37.31 -6.03 -13.86
CA ALA A 16 37.23 -4.98 -12.87
C ALA A 16 37.25 -5.59 -11.45
N ALA A 17 38.14 -5.12 -10.58
CA ALA A 17 38.17 -5.49 -9.17
C ALA A 17 36.90 -5.00 -8.44
N PRO A 18 36.44 -5.70 -7.39
CA PRO A 18 35.24 -5.30 -6.66
C PRO A 18 35.49 -3.97 -5.94
N SER A 19 34.56 -3.04 -6.10
CA SER A 19 34.60 -1.75 -5.41
C SER A 19 34.43 -1.96 -3.89
N PRO A 20 35.17 -1.20 -3.06
CA PRO A 20 35.04 -1.27 -1.60
C PRO A 20 33.64 -0.86 -1.15
N SER A 21 33.21 -1.36 0.02
CA SER A 21 31.88 -1.07 0.56
C SER A 21 31.81 0.33 1.17
N MET A 22 30.60 0.91 1.26
CA MET A 22 30.36 2.20 1.92
C MET A 22 30.88 2.24 3.36
N ALA A 23 30.88 1.11 4.08
CA ALA A 23 31.41 1.01 5.44
C ALA A 23 32.95 1.14 5.49
N ASP A 24 33.63 0.61 4.47
CA ASP A 24 35.09 0.71 4.34
C ASP A 24 35.52 2.13 3.96
N VAL A 25 34.72 2.81 3.13
CA VAL A 25 34.97 4.21 2.72
C VAL A 25 34.71 5.17 3.90
N TRP A 26 33.59 5.01 4.62
CA TRP A 26 33.25 5.88 5.74
C TRP A 26 34.20 5.72 6.93
N SER A 27 34.63 4.48 7.23
CA SER A 27 35.61 4.23 8.29
C SER A 27 36.98 4.84 7.98
N ALA A 28 37.40 4.85 6.71
CA ALA A 28 38.69 5.42 6.31
C ALA A 28 38.68 6.97 6.37
N GLU A 29 37.55 7.59 6.06
CA GLU A 29 37.41 9.05 6.01
C GLU A 29 37.31 9.67 7.40
N HIS A 30 36.52 9.08 8.32
CA HIS A 30 36.42 9.56 9.70
C HIS A 30 37.65 9.24 10.57
N ALA A 31 38.38 8.16 10.24
CA ALA A 31 39.66 7.89 10.90
C ALA A 31 40.73 8.94 10.57
N ALA A 32 40.67 9.55 9.37
CA ALA A 32 41.58 10.62 8.96
C ALA A 32 41.22 11.97 9.61
N GLU A 33 39.94 12.23 9.85
CA GLU A 33 39.46 13.48 10.46
C GLU A 33 39.72 13.52 11.98
N LEU A 34 39.54 12.39 12.67
CA LEU A 34 39.90 12.22 14.09
C LEU A 34 41.42 12.25 14.32
N ALA A 35 42.24 12.05 13.28
CA ALA A 35 43.70 12.15 13.38
C ALA A 35 44.19 13.62 13.44
N GLY A 36 43.32 14.60 13.14
CA GLY A 36 43.63 16.03 13.22
C GLY A 36 43.34 16.68 14.58
N PHE A 37 42.64 15.99 15.48
CA PHE A 37 42.35 16.45 16.83
C PHE A 37 43.28 15.75 17.83
N ASP A 38 44.02 16.54 18.60
CA ASP A 38 44.92 16.07 19.65
C ASP A 38 44.10 15.70 20.90
N LEU A 39 43.21 14.72 20.75
CA LEU A 39 42.40 14.16 21.84
C LEU A 39 43.21 13.14 22.60
N ASP A 40 43.11 13.17 23.92
CA ASP A 40 43.76 12.15 24.73
C ASP A 40 43.06 10.78 24.54
N PRO A 41 43.76 9.66 24.79
CA PRO A 41 43.19 8.32 24.59
C PRO A 41 41.93 8.02 25.42
N ALA A 42 41.73 8.71 26.55
CA ALA A 42 40.56 8.55 27.40
C ALA A 42 39.34 9.29 26.82
N GLU A 43 39.53 10.51 26.32
CA GLU A 43 38.50 11.25 25.59
C GLU A 43 38.06 10.47 24.33
N ARG A 44 39.00 9.82 23.64
CA ARG A 44 38.69 8.99 22.48
C ARG A 44 37.83 7.78 22.84
N ALA A 45 38.12 7.12 23.96
CA ALA A 45 37.35 5.97 24.45
C ALA A 45 35.95 6.38 24.95
N GLU A 46 35.83 7.55 25.57
CA GLU A 46 34.54 8.09 26.03
C GLU A 46 33.63 8.45 24.84
N ILE A 47 34.21 9.05 23.79
CA ILE A 47 33.49 9.32 22.54
C ILE A 47 33.03 8.02 21.88
N GLU A 48 33.89 7.00 21.82
CA GLU A 48 33.54 5.69 21.25
C GLU A 48 32.42 4.99 22.04
N ALA A 49 32.43 5.09 23.37
CA ALA A 49 31.39 4.54 24.23
C ALA A 49 30.05 5.29 24.09
N ILE A 50 30.08 6.62 24.00
CA ILE A 50 28.89 7.45 23.77
C ILE A 50 28.28 7.10 22.41
N MET A 51 29.11 6.99 21.36
CA MET A 51 28.66 6.61 20.02
C MET A 51 28.05 5.20 19.99
N SER A 52 28.64 4.24 20.72
CA SER A 52 28.10 2.89 20.82
C SER A 52 26.76 2.84 21.57
N SER A 53 26.58 3.67 22.61
CA SER A 53 25.32 3.74 23.36
C SER A 53 24.18 4.38 22.58
N LEU A 54 24.49 5.40 21.76
CA LEU A 54 23.51 6.08 20.91
C LEU A 54 23.01 5.16 19.79
N ALA A 55 23.87 4.27 19.29
CA ALA A 55 23.49 3.29 18.28
C ALA A 55 22.48 2.24 18.81
N THR A 56 22.50 1.92 20.10
CA THR A 56 21.62 0.89 20.69
C THR A 56 20.30 1.43 21.23
N SER A 57 20.21 2.70 21.62
CA SER A 57 18.96 3.29 22.10
C SER A 57 17.96 3.62 20.98
N GLY A 58 18.44 3.91 19.76
CA GLY A 58 17.58 4.27 18.63
C GLY A 58 16.70 3.13 18.11
N GLU A 59 17.22 1.90 18.07
CA GLU A 59 16.51 0.74 17.51
C GLU A 59 15.28 0.31 18.35
N ALA A 60 15.32 0.51 19.67
CA ALA A 60 14.23 0.09 20.57
C ALA A 60 13.02 1.05 20.53
N GLU A 61 13.25 2.35 20.32
CA GLU A 61 12.20 3.36 20.31
C GLU A 61 11.48 3.41 18.95
N GLN A 62 12.20 3.13 17.87
CA GLN A 62 11.65 3.04 16.50
C GLN A 62 10.69 1.85 16.33
N ALA A 63 11.00 0.70 16.95
CA ALA A 63 10.12 -0.48 16.92
C ALA A 63 8.80 -0.29 17.70
N ALA A 64 8.79 0.55 18.73
CA ALA A 64 7.58 0.85 19.51
C ALA A 64 6.65 1.83 18.77
N ALA A 65 7.21 2.81 18.04
CA ALA A 65 6.43 3.80 17.30
C ALA A 65 5.75 3.21 16.04
N GLU A 66 6.39 2.26 15.35
CA GLU A 66 5.79 1.59 14.19
C GLU A 66 4.62 0.67 14.55
N ALA A 67 4.61 0.10 15.77
CA ALA A 67 3.53 -0.76 16.23
C ALA A 67 2.23 0.01 16.51
N ASP A 68 2.31 1.25 17.00
CA ASP A 68 1.14 2.07 17.35
C ASP A 68 0.47 2.68 16.09
N LEU A 69 1.25 3.09 15.09
CA LEU A 69 0.74 3.63 13.82
C LEU A 69 0.03 2.57 12.96
N ALA A 70 0.42 1.30 13.07
CA ALA A 70 -0.23 0.20 12.35
C ALA A 70 -1.60 -0.19 12.92
N ALA A 71 -1.87 0.12 14.20
CA ALA A 71 -3.15 -0.17 14.84
C ALA A 71 -4.25 0.83 14.42
N ASP A 72 -3.92 2.11 14.29
CA ASP A 72 -4.89 3.19 14.02
C ASP A 72 -5.33 3.24 12.53
N ALA A 73 -4.45 2.84 11.61
CA ALA A 73 -4.75 2.78 10.18
C ALA A 73 -5.76 1.66 9.80
N ALA A 74 -5.95 0.66 10.66
CA ALA A 74 -6.88 -0.43 10.43
C ALA A 74 -8.34 -0.08 10.78
N GLU A 75 -8.58 0.95 11.60
CA GLU A 75 -9.92 1.30 12.11
C GLU A 75 -10.66 2.31 11.21
N GLN A 76 -9.97 3.05 10.34
CA GLN A 76 -10.56 4.13 9.53
C GLN A 76 -10.91 3.73 8.08
N ALA A 77 -10.70 2.48 7.67
CA ALA A 77 -11.00 1.99 6.33
C ALA A 77 -12.45 1.47 6.18
N GLU A 78 -13.46 2.29 6.48
CA GLU A 78 -14.83 2.03 6.00
C GLU A 78 -14.95 2.43 4.52
N PRO A 79 -15.43 1.54 3.63
CA PRO A 79 -15.57 1.87 2.22
C PRO A 79 -16.73 2.86 2.00
N ALA A 80 -16.40 4.01 1.39
CA ALA A 80 -17.37 4.96 0.87
C ALA A 80 -18.40 4.22 -0.01
N ARG A 81 -19.67 4.24 0.40
CA ARG A 81 -20.79 3.75 -0.39
C ARG A 81 -20.87 4.57 -1.67
N VAL A 82 -20.64 3.90 -2.79
CA VAL A 82 -20.95 4.39 -4.14
C VAL A 82 -22.44 4.76 -4.16
N GLY A 83 -22.73 6.02 -4.43
CA GLY A 83 -24.08 6.53 -4.56
C GLY A 83 -24.79 5.88 -5.73
N ASP A 84 -25.90 5.20 -5.45
CA ASP A 84 -26.86 4.80 -6.46
C ASP A 84 -27.45 6.07 -7.11
N GLU A 85 -27.13 6.29 -8.39
CA GLU A 85 -27.83 7.23 -9.25
C GLU A 85 -29.29 6.79 -9.38
N GLN A 86 -30.14 7.42 -8.57
CA GLN A 86 -31.58 7.32 -8.67
C GLN A 86 -32.02 7.95 -10.00
N PRO A 87 -32.64 7.20 -10.93
CA PRO A 87 -33.07 7.76 -12.21
C PRO A 87 -34.15 8.83 -11.99
N PRO A 88 -34.22 9.85 -12.86
CA PRO A 88 -35.19 10.93 -12.74
C PRO A 88 -36.61 10.39 -12.85
N ALA A 89 -37.43 10.77 -11.88
CA ALA A 89 -38.85 10.43 -11.83
C ALA A 89 -39.57 10.92 -13.11
N PRO A 90 -40.46 10.11 -13.70
CA PRO A 90 -41.28 10.56 -14.81
C PRO A 90 -42.24 11.67 -14.34
N GLU A 91 -42.34 12.73 -15.14
CA GLU A 91 -43.34 13.80 -14.98
C GLU A 91 -44.75 13.18 -14.94
N VAL A 92 -45.35 13.22 -13.76
CA VAL A 92 -46.75 12.86 -13.55
C VAL A 92 -47.60 13.98 -14.11
N GLY A 93 -48.21 13.72 -15.28
CA GLY A 93 -49.26 14.57 -15.84
C GLY A 93 -50.40 14.72 -14.83
N GLN A 94 -50.93 15.95 -14.72
CA GLN A 94 -52.13 16.30 -13.97
C GLN A 94 -53.30 15.46 -14.48
N ALA A 95 -53.58 14.35 -13.80
CA ALA A 95 -54.80 13.59 -13.94
C ALA A 95 -55.84 14.21 -13.01
N ASP A 96 -57.01 14.45 -13.57
CA ASP A 96 -58.22 14.91 -12.89
C ASP A 96 -58.40 14.27 -11.52
N GLU A 97 -58.78 15.12 -10.57
CA GLU A 97 -59.14 14.85 -9.19
C GLU A 97 -60.30 13.82 -9.13
N ALA A 98 -59.95 12.55 -9.21
CA ALA A 98 -60.83 11.44 -8.90
C ALA A 98 -61.04 11.40 -7.37
N PRO A 99 -62.27 11.11 -6.89
CA PRO A 99 -62.60 11.14 -5.48
C PRO A 99 -61.69 10.19 -4.70
N ALA A 100 -61.14 10.69 -3.58
CA ALA A 100 -60.26 9.96 -2.68
C ALA A 100 -60.82 8.55 -2.40
N PRO A 101 -60.05 7.47 -2.64
CA PRO A 101 -60.46 6.15 -2.22
C PRO A 101 -60.57 6.15 -0.69
N GLU A 102 -61.72 5.70 -0.19
CA GLU A 102 -61.92 5.39 1.22
C GLU A 102 -60.75 4.53 1.72
N PRO A 103 -60.26 4.74 2.95
CA PRO A 103 -59.14 3.96 3.48
C PRO A 103 -59.53 2.48 3.49
N GLU A 104 -59.01 1.72 2.53
CA GLU A 104 -59.03 0.26 2.57
C GLU A 104 -58.48 -0.15 3.93
N ALA A 105 -59.30 -0.91 4.65
CA ALA A 105 -59.01 -1.39 5.98
C ALA A 105 -57.58 -1.92 6.03
N ALA A 106 -56.79 -1.42 6.98
CA ALA A 106 -55.47 -1.95 7.26
C ALA A 106 -55.60 -3.45 7.46
N ASP A 107 -55.19 -4.23 6.45
CA ASP A 107 -55.10 -5.68 6.56
C ASP A 107 -54.27 -5.98 7.81
N GLU A 108 -54.95 -6.48 8.84
CA GLU A 108 -54.34 -6.95 10.08
C GLU A 108 -53.24 -7.94 9.70
N GLN A 109 -51.98 -7.50 9.79
CA GLN A 109 -50.85 -8.39 9.55
C GLN A 109 -51.02 -9.56 10.52
N PRO A 110 -51.13 -10.81 10.03
CA PRO A 110 -51.44 -11.94 10.89
C PRO A 110 -50.38 -12.01 12.00
N GLU A 111 -50.85 -12.02 13.25
CA GLU A 111 -50.00 -12.10 14.44
C GLU A 111 -49.09 -13.33 14.30
N ARG A 112 -47.79 -13.10 14.07
CA ARG A 112 -46.84 -14.20 14.02
C ARG A 112 -46.69 -14.74 15.45
N PRO A 113 -46.90 -16.04 15.68
CA PRO A 113 -46.75 -16.62 17.01
C PRO A 113 -45.31 -16.43 17.50
N ALA A 114 -45.15 -16.13 18.79
CA ALA A 114 -43.84 -15.95 19.41
C ALA A 114 -42.99 -17.24 19.23
N PRO A 115 -41.72 -17.12 18.78
CA PRO A 115 -40.87 -18.29 18.57
C PRO A 115 -40.54 -19.00 19.89
N ASP A 116 -40.39 -20.32 19.83
CA ASP A 116 -39.97 -21.13 20.99
C ASP A 116 -38.58 -20.69 21.47
N VAL A 117 -38.45 -20.41 22.78
CA VAL A 117 -37.20 -20.02 23.44
C VAL A 117 -36.07 -21.01 23.17
N LYS A 118 -36.38 -22.31 23.02
CA LYS A 118 -35.37 -23.33 22.69
C LYS A 118 -34.79 -23.15 21.30
N VAL A 119 -35.62 -22.79 20.32
CA VAL A 119 -35.19 -22.52 18.95
C VAL A 119 -34.35 -21.25 18.90
N VAL A 120 -34.76 -20.21 19.64
CA VAL A 120 -33.98 -18.97 19.76
C VAL A 120 -32.61 -19.24 20.41
N LYS A 121 -32.56 -20.07 21.46
CA LYS A 121 -31.30 -20.44 22.12
C LYS A 121 -30.37 -21.23 21.18
N ALA A 122 -30.89 -22.23 20.47
CA ALA A 122 -30.11 -23.00 19.51
C ALA A 122 -29.54 -22.11 18.39
N ALA A 123 -30.36 -21.20 17.84
CA ALA A 123 -29.89 -20.25 16.84
C ALA A 123 -28.80 -19.30 17.39
N ALA A 124 -28.94 -18.83 18.64
CA ALA A 124 -27.92 -18.01 19.29
C ALA A 124 -26.61 -18.77 19.53
N GLU A 125 -26.68 -20.05 19.91
CA GLU A 125 -25.51 -20.93 20.04
C GLU A 125 -24.82 -21.16 18.69
N GLU A 126 -25.59 -21.39 17.62
CA GLU A 126 -25.06 -21.51 16.26
C GLU A 126 -24.37 -20.23 15.78
N ILE A 127 -24.99 -19.06 16.00
CA ILE A 127 -24.40 -17.76 15.65
C ILE A 127 -23.12 -17.52 16.47
N GLY A 128 -23.14 -17.80 17.77
CA GLY A 128 -21.96 -17.64 18.63
C GLY A 128 -20.79 -18.54 18.20
N MET A 129 -21.08 -19.78 17.79
CA MET A 129 -20.08 -20.69 17.23
C MET A 129 -19.49 -20.16 15.92
N LEU A 130 -20.32 -19.64 15.00
CA LEU A 130 -19.86 -19.08 13.73
C LEU A 130 -19.01 -17.81 13.92
N ASP A 131 -19.37 -16.93 14.86
CA ASP A 131 -18.58 -15.74 15.19
C ASP A 131 -17.20 -16.11 15.76
N ALA A 132 -17.17 -17.08 16.71
CA ALA A 132 -15.93 -17.58 17.28
C ALA A 132 -15.02 -18.20 16.21
N LEU A 133 -15.59 -19.01 15.30
CA LEU A 133 -14.86 -19.61 14.20
C LEU A 133 -14.35 -18.55 13.22
N HIS A 134 -15.16 -17.53 12.89
CA HIS A 134 -14.76 -16.44 12.00
C HIS A 134 -13.56 -15.67 12.55
N LYS A 135 -13.58 -15.30 13.83
CA LYS A 135 -12.45 -14.62 14.50
C LYS A 135 -11.18 -15.46 14.47
N TRP A 136 -11.29 -16.72 14.88
CA TRP A 136 -10.15 -17.63 14.92
C TRP A 136 -9.55 -17.89 13.51
N ILE A 137 -10.38 -18.07 12.48
CA ILE A 137 -9.91 -18.17 11.08
C ILE A 137 -9.28 -16.83 10.62
N GLY A 138 -9.85 -15.69 11.06
CA GLY A 138 -9.30 -14.36 10.77
C GLY A 138 -7.88 -14.19 11.31
N ASP A 139 -7.64 -14.62 12.55
CA ASP A 139 -6.31 -14.61 13.16
C ASP A 139 -5.35 -15.58 12.45
N GLU A 140 -5.79 -16.79 12.11
CA GLU A 140 -4.97 -17.74 11.34
C GLU A 140 -4.62 -17.17 9.95
N LEU A 141 -5.58 -16.54 9.26
CA LEU A 141 -5.35 -15.88 7.98
C LEU A 141 -4.32 -14.76 8.11
N LYS A 142 -4.42 -13.93 9.17
CA LYS A 142 -3.46 -12.87 9.45
C LYS A 142 -2.06 -13.44 9.67
N ALA A 143 -1.93 -14.51 10.47
CA ALA A 143 -0.65 -15.19 10.70
C ALA A 143 -0.06 -15.80 9.42
N LYS A 144 -0.88 -16.47 8.60
CA LYS A 144 -0.44 -17.03 7.31
C LYS A 144 -0.04 -15.96 6.31
N ARG A 145 -0.75 -14.82 6.27
CA ARG A 145 -0.37 -13.67 5.43
C ARG A 145 0.97 -13.08 5.87
N ALA A 146 1.18 -12.88 7.16
CA ALA A 146 2.45 -12.40 7.69
C ALA A 146 3.60 -13.37 7.34
N ALA A 147 3.40 -14.68 7.50
CA ALA A 147 4.39 -15.68 7.15
C ALA A 147 4.69 -15.76 5.63
N ALA A 148 3.71 -15.46 4.78
CA ALA A 148 3.85 -15.47 3.33
C ALA A 148 4.28 -14.12 2.73
N ALA A 149 4.29 -13.06 3.53
CA ALA A 149 4.59 -11.69 3.10
C ALA A 149 5.95 -11.62 2.41
N GLU A 150 7.00 -12.13 3.05
CA GLU A 150 8.36 -12.13 2.48
C GLU A 150 8.43 -12.89 1.15
N LEU A 151 7.76 -14.04 1.05
CA LEU A 151 7.72 -14.82 -0.19
C LEU A 151 7.03 -14.07 -1.33
N PHE A 152 5.93 -13.36 -1.05
CA PHE A 152 5.23 -12.55 -2.04
C PHE A 152 6.01 -11.28 -2.40
N ALA A 153 6.71 -10.69 -1.43
CA ALA A 153 7.61 -9.57 -1.64
C ALA A 153 8.74 -9.96 -2.61
N ASP A 154 9.40 -11.10 -2.38
CA ASP A 154 10.45 -11.61 -3.25
C ASP A 154 9.94 -11.96 -4.64
N ALA A 155 8.75 -12.56 -4.74
CA ALA A 155 8.12 -12.87 -6.02
C ALA A 155 7.83 -11.60 -6.84
N ALA A 156 7.38 -10.52 -6.20
CA ALA A 156 7.15 -9.24 -6.86
C ALA A 156 8.47 -8.54 -7.23
N ASN A 157 9.40 -8.43 -6.27
CA ASN A 157 10.61 -7.62 -6.40
C ASN A 157 11.69 -8.28 -7.27
N LEU A 158 11.93 -9.58 -7.08
CA LEU A 158 12.99 -10.33 -7.78
C LEU A 158 12.44 -11.04 -9.03
N GLY A 159 11.22 -11.57 -8.93
CA GLY A 159 10.61 -12.37 -9.99
C GLY A 159 9.78 -11.57 -11.00
N GLY A 160 9.41 -10.32 -10.69
CA GLY A 160 8.47 -9.52 -11.50
C GLY A 160 7.09 -10.16 -11.62
N GLN A 161 6.75 -11.11 -10.75
CA GLN A 161 5.48 -11.81 -10.80
C GLN A 161 4.37 -10.87 -10.30
N ARG A 162 3.33 -10.71 -11.11
CA ARG A 162 2.15 -9.89 -10.77
C ARG A 162 1.04 -10.70 -10.14
N GLN A 163 1.04 -12.01 -10.43
CA GLN A 163 -0.08 -12.88 -10.17
C GLN A 163 0.42 -14.31 -9.99
N VAL A 164 -0.03 -14.96 -8.92
CA VAL A 164 0.18 -16.39 -8.69
C VAL A 164 -1.15 -17.08 -8.89
N GLU A 165 -1.18 -18.11 -9.73
CA GLU A 165 -2.41 -18.88 -9.96
C GLU A 165 -2.72 -19.75 -8.74
N LEU A 166 -3.97 -19.72 -8.28
CA LEU A 166 -4.45 -20.60 -7.23
C LEU A 166 -5.05 -21.84 -7.90
N VAL A 167 -4.39 -22.97 -7.74
CA VAL A 167 -4.73 -24.25 -8.34
C VAL A 167 -4.92 -25.30 -7.25
N LEU A 168 -5.98 -26.09 -7.37
CA LEU A 168 -6.26 -27.23 -6.52
C LEU A 168 -5.30 -28.41 -6.82
N PRO A 169 -5.19 -29.41 -5.93
CA PRO A 169 -4.33 -30.58 -6.16
C PRO A 169 -4.65 -31.37 -7.43
N ASP A 170 -5.90 -31.31 -7.89
CA ASP A 170 -6.39 -31.92 -9.13
C ASP A 170 -6.00 -31.13 -10.41
N GLY A 171 -5.37 -29.96 -10.26
CA GLY A 171 -5.04 -29.05 -11.36
C GLY A 171 -6.13 -28.04 -11.70
N THR A 172 -7.26 -28.04 -10.99
CA THR A 172 -8.37 -27.11 -11.23
C THR A 172 -8.02 -25.70 -10.74
N ARG A 173 -8.09 -24.71 -11.62
CA ARG A 173 -7.86 -23.31 -11.29
C ARG A 173 -9.06 -22.71 -10.53
N VAL A 174 -8.83 -22.25 -9.30
CA VAL A 174 -9.86 -21.61 -8.45
C VAL A 174 -9.75 -20.08 -8.43
N GLY A 175 -8.60 -19.53 -8.79
CA GLY A 175 -8.44 -18.09 -8.88
C GLY A 175 -6.98 -17.71 -9.03
N SER A 176 -6.65 -16.56 -8.47
CA SER A 176 -5.28 -16.06 -8.46
C SER A 176 -5.05 -15.10 -7.32
N TRP A 177 -3.86 -15.16 -6.75
CA TRP A 177 -3.34 -14.16 -5.83
C TRP A 177 -2.68 -13.04 -6.65
N ASN A 178 -3.27 -11.85 -6.64
CA ASN A 178 -2.65 -10.67 -7.25
C ASN A 178 -1.70 -10.05 -6.22
N ILE A 179 -0.41 -10.06 -6.54
CA ILE A 179 0.60 -9.46 -5.67
C ILE A 179 0.59 -7.96 -5.93
N ALA A 180 0.48 -7.16 -4.86
CA ALA A 180 0.60 -5.71 -4.98
C ALA A 180 1.94 -5.39 -5.64
N GLN A 181 1.88 -4.74 -6.81
CA GLN A 181 3.08 -4.28 -7.48
C GLN A 181 3.65 -3.10 -6.71
N PRO A 182 4.97 -2.90 -6.75
CA PRO A 182 5.52 -1.62 -6.33
C PRO A 182 4.82 -0.52 -7.15
N GLU A 183 4.24 0.45 -6.44
CA GLU A 183 3.61 1.58 -7.09
C GLU A 183 4.67 2.34 -7.89
N VAL A 184 4.48 2.43 -9.20
CA VAL A 184 5.33 3.23 -10.06
C VAL A 184 4.86 4.67 -9.90
N VAL A 185 5.49 5.40 -9.00
CA VAL A 185 5.28 6.84 -8.84
C VAL A 185 5.81 7.51 -10.12
N ILE A 186 4.90 8.03 -10.95
CA ILE A 186 5.24 8.76 -12.18
C ILE A 186 5.26 10.25 -11.86
N THR A 187 6.46 10.83 -11.84
CA THR A 187 6.66 12.27 -11.71
C THR A 187 6.53 12.93 -13.08
N TRP A 188 5.56 13.84 -13.22
CA TRP A 188 5.29 14.54 -14.48
C TRP A 188 6.05 15.87 -14.56
N ASN A 189 6.70 16.13 -15.69
CA ASN A 189 7.26 17.46 -15.95
C ASN A 189 6.15 18.42 -16.39
N GLU A 190 5.64 19.20 -15.45
CA GLU A 190 4.50 20.10 -15.65
C GLU A 190 4.73 21.12 -16.78
N ALA A 191 5.95 21.63 -16.95
CA ALA A 191 6.25 22.61 -18.00
C ALA A 191 6.20 21.98 -19.41
N ALA A 192 6.75 20.77 -19.56
CA ALA A 192 6.69 20.03 -20.81
C ALA A 192 5.27 19.55 -21.13
N VAL A 193 4.53 19.10 -20.10
CA VAL A 193 3.12 18.72 -20.22
C VAL A 193 2.27 19.92 -20.62
N LEU A 194 2.51 21.09 -20.03
CA LEU A 194 1.82 22.33 -20.35
C LEU A 194 2.13 22.80 -21.78
N ASP A 195 3.38 22.77 -22.23
CA ASP A 195 3.78 23.15 -23.59
C ASP A 195 3.23 22.16 -24.65
N TYR A 196 3.27 20.86 -24.37
CA TYR A 196 2.62 19.83 -25.18
C TYR A 196 1.09 20.04 -25.25
N THR A 197 0.44 20.26 -24.11
CA THR A 197 -1.02 20.46 -24.01
C THR A 197 -1.45 21.73 -24.74
N ARG A 198 -0.64 22.80 -24.69
CA ARG A 198 -0.86 24.02 -25.47
C ARG A 198 -0.80 23.80 -26.98
N ARG A 199 0.09 22.93 -27.46
CA ARG A 199 0.27 22.63 -28.91
C ARG A 199 -0.78 21.67 -29.46
N HIS A 200 -1.28 20.75 -28.64
CA HIS A 200 -2.14 19.66 -29.10
C HIS A 200 -3.59 19.73 -28.60
N ALA A 201 -3.87 20.38 -27.46
CA ALA A 201 -5.20 20.46 -26.85
C ALA A 201 -5.41 21.73 -25.97
N PRO A 202 -5.45 22.94 -26.57
CA PRO A 202 -5.39 24.21 -25.84
C PRO A 202 -6.62 24.53 -24.97
N HIS A 203 -7.76 23.90 -25.22
CA HIS A 203 -9.00 24.14 -24.47
C HIS A 203 -8.99 23.54 -23.05
N ASN A 204 -7.98 22.74 -22.69
CA ASN A 204 -7.82 22.13 -21.37
C ASN A 204 -6.96 22.97 -20.40
N VAL A 205 -6.74 24.25 -20.71
CA VAL A 205 -5.95 25.19 -19.88
C VAL A 205 -6.89 26.21 -19.24
N TYR A 206 -6.84 26.36 -17.91
CA TYR A 206 -7.64 27.32 -17.13
C TYR A 206 -6.78 28.10 -16.13
N ASP A 207 -7.29 29.25 -15.66
CA ASP A 207 -6.58 30.16 -14.79
C ASP A 207 -6.81 29.83 -13.31
N VAL A 208 -5.73 29.58 -12.57
CA VAL A 208 -5.72 29.29 -11.13
C VAL A 208 -5.03 30.44 -10.42
N VAL A 209 -5.58 30.91 -9.29
CA VAL A 209 -4.86 31.88 -8.43
C VAL A 209 -3.55 31.22 -8.04
N ASN A 210 -2.47 31.84 -8.48
CA ASN A 210 -1.15 31.30 -8.29
C ASN A 210 -0.92 31.07 -6.79
N SER A 211 -0.65 29.83 -6.37
CA SER A 211 -0.28 29.51 -4.99
C SER A 211 1.00 30.24 -4.57
N ALA A 212 1.80 30.74 -5.53
CA ALA A 212 2.90 31.67 -5.28
C ALA A 212 2.46 33.10 -4.93
N ALA A 213 1.24 33.51 -5.26
CA ALA A 213 0.69 34.76 -4.75
C ALA A 213 0.54 34.71 -3.22
N LEU A 214 0.24 33.52 -2.67
CA LEU A 214 0.26 33.25 -1.23
C LEU A 214 1.68 33.16 -0.64
N ASN A 215 2.73 33.39 -1.43
CA ASN A 215 4.12 33.48 -0.97
C ASN A 215 4.63 34.92 -0.91
N TYR A 216 3.94 35.88 -1.52
CA TYR A 216 4.29 37.28 -1.41
C TYR A 216 4.10 37.71 0.04
N PRO A 217 5.13 38.20 0.72
CA PRO A 217 5.05 38.50 2.15
C PRO A 217 3.97 39.53 2.44
N ASP A 218 3.70 40.45 1.51
CA ASP A 218 2.61 41.43 1.52
C ASP A 218 1.22 40.80 1.38
N VAL A 219 1.07 39.74 0.58
CA VAL A 219 -0.20 38.97 0.49
C VAL A 219 -0.38 38.09 1.73
N VAL A 220 0.69 37.46 2.22
CA VAL A 220 0.69 36.68 3.47
C VAL A 220 0.45 37.58 4.67
N GLU A 221 1.01 38.79 4.68
CA GLU A 221 0.82 39.81 5.71
C GLU A 221 -0.58 40.41 5.62
N TYR A 222 -1.10 40.66 4.42
CA TYR A 222 -2.50 41.04 4.21
C TYR A 222 -3.46 39.95 4.71
N ILE A 223 -3.18 38.68 4.44
CA ILE A 223 -3.95 37.55 4.98
C ILE A 223 -3.78 37.45 6.49
N ARG A 224 -2.56 37.57 7.03
CA ARG A 224 -2.26 37.49 8.47
C ARG A 224 -2.88 38.66 9.27
N LEU A 225 -3.04 39.83 8.65
CA LEU A 225 -3.71 41.01 9.23
C LEU A 225 -5.24 40.87 9.23
N THR A 226 -5.80 40.28 8.18
CA THR A 226 -7.26 40.22 7.98
C THR A 226 -7.87 38.94 8.55
N HIS A 227 -7.13 37.83 8.51
CA HIS A 227 -7.50 36.47 8.92
C HIS A 227 -6.26 35.69 9.45
N PRO A 228 -5.73 36.03 10.64
CA PRO A 228 -4.48 35.48 11.19
C PRO A 228 -4.50 33.97 11.42
N GLU A 229 -5.67 33.40 11.66
CA GLU A 229 -5.88 31.97 11.90
C GLU A 229 -5.50 31.09 10.70
N LEU A 230 -5.24 31.67 9.52
CA LEU A 230 -4.99 30.95 8.28
C LEU A 230 -3.50 30.79 7.91
N VAL A 231 -2.53 31.23 8.73
CA VAL A 231 -1.08 31.22 8.38
C VAL A 231 -0.20 30.43 9.38
N ARG A 232 0.64 29.52 8.87
CA ARG A 232 1.63 28.71 9.63
C ARG A 232 3.01 28.70 8.96
N ASP A 233 4.08 28.51 9.74
CA ASP A 233 5.45 28.38 9.22
C ASP A 233 5.70 26.94 8.71
N ALA A 234 6.29 26.78 7.52
CA ALA A 234 6.56 25.48 6.91
C ALA A 234 7.69 25.55 5.86
N VAL A 235 8.42 24.45 5.70
CA VAL A 235 9.33 24.26 4.57
C VAL A 235 8.50 24.04 3.30
N ARG A 236 8.90 24.65 2.19
CA ARG A 236 8.17 24.54 0.91
C ARG A 236 8.18 23.08 0.44
N PRO A 237 7.02 22.46 0.13
CA PRO A 237 6.96 21.09 -0.37
C PRO A 237 7.84 20.88 -1.61
N ALA A 238 7.81 21.83 -2.55
CA ALA A 238 8.66 21.82 -3.75
C ALA A 238 10.16 21.79 -3.44
N TYR A 239 10.59 22.28 -2.28
CA TYR A 239 11.98 22.18 -1.86
C TYR A 239 12.30 20.81 -1.27
N LEU A 240 11.36 20.21 -0.54
CA LEU A 240 11.49 18.83 -0.05
C LEU A 240 11.53 17.82 -1.21
N ASP A 241 10.77 18.05 -2.28
CA ASP A 241 10.77 17.20 -3.48
C ASP A 241 12.11 17.30 -4.24
N LEU A 242 12.64 18.52 -4.39
CA LEU A 242 13.97 18.73 -4.98
C LEU A 242 15.07 18.07 -4.16
N LEU A 243 15.01 18.19 -2.83
CA LEU A 243 15.94 17.51 -1.94
C LEU A 243 15.79 15.99 -2.07
N ALA A 244 14.56 15.46 -2.19
CA ALA A 244 14.30 14.03 -2.37
C ALA A 244 14.78 13.47 -3.72
N GLU A 245 14.77 14.27 -4.78
CA GLU A 245 15.23 13.90 -6.14
C GLU A 245 16.75 13.88 -6.26
N GLU A 246 17.42 14.89 -5.70
CA GLU A 246 18.88 14.97 -5.70
C GLU A 246 19.49 13.90 -4.77
N LEU A 247 18.67 13.32 -3.91
CA LEU A 247 19.01 12.32 -2.91
C LEU A 247 19.48 11.00 -3.57
N ASP A 248 20.65 10.52 -3.18
CA ASP A 248 21.20 9.25 -3.63
C ASP A 248 20.53 8.04 -2.96
N ALA A 249 20.97 6.82 -3.28
CA ALA A 249 20.36 5.58 -2.79
C ALA A 249 20.54 5.36 -1.27
N GLN A 250 21.40 6.12 -0.61
CA GLN A 250 21.73 6.04 0.81
C GLN A 250 21.18 7.22 1.60
N GLY A 251 20.58 8.17 0.91
CA GLY A 251 19.95 9.29 1.57
C GLY A 251 20.64 10.63 1.45
N GLN A 252 21.63 10.74 0.58
CA GLN A 252 22.62 11.82 0.61
C GLN A 252 22.54 12.73 -0.60
N LEU A 253 22.90 14.00 -0.40
CA LEU A 253 22.95 15.07 -1.38
C LEU A 253 24.36 15.62 -1.49
N PRO A 254 24.94 15.77 -2.69
CA PRO A 254 26.21 16.45 -2.85
C PRO A 254 26.06 17.94 -2.54
N ASP A 255 26.90 18.45 -1.63
CA ASP A 255 27.05 19.87 -1.44
C ASP A 255 27.68 20.49 -2.70
N LYS A 256 26.91 21.40 -3.32
CA LYS A 256 27.24 22.03 -4.61
C LYS A 256 28.49 22.90 -4.55
N THR A 257 29.03 23.17 -3.37
CA THR A 257 30.15 24.07 -3.16
C THR A 257 31.48 23.33 -3.00
N THR A 258 31.47 22.19 -2.29
CA THR A 258 32.66 21.41 -1.95
C THR A 258 32.80 20.14 -2.78
N GLY A 259 31.67 19.60 -3.25
CA GLY A 259 31.60 18.32 -3.96
C GLY A 259 31.50 17.11 -3.03
N GLU A 260 31.37 17.31 -1.72
CA GLU A 260 31.22 16.26 -0.71
C GLU A 260 29.74 15.85 -0.56
N LEU A 261 29.46 14.58 -0.28
CA LEU A 261 28.10 14.03 -0.14
C LEU A 261 27.60 14.18 1.32
N VAL A 262 26.42 14.76 1.52
CA VAL A 262 25.79 15.06 2.81
C VAL A 262 24.45 14.32 2.96
N THR A 263 24.30 13.46 3.96
CA THR A 263 23.02 12.74 4.23
C THR A 263 21.91 13.69 4.68
N VAL A 264 20.76 13.68 4.01
CA VAL A 264 19.66 14.65 4.20
C VAL A 264 18.25 14.06 4.21
N ALA A 265 18.06 12.82 3.76
CA ALA A 265 16.85 12.06 4.02
C ALA A 265 17.21 10.58 4.04
N GLU A 266 16.52 9.76 4.79
CA GLU A 266 16.81 8.34 4.80
C GLU A 266 15.92 7.64 3.76
N ARG A 267 16.51 7.06 2.71
CA ARG A 267 15.73 6.26 1.75
C ARG A 267 15.49 4.87 2.31
N VAL A 268 14.40 4.74 3.06
CA VAL A 268 13.87 3.44 3.43
C VAL A 268 13.18 2.86 2.20
N LYS A 269 13.80 1.87 1.54
CA LYS A 269 13.07 1.01 0.59
C LYS A 269 11.95 0.37 1.39
N VAL A 270 10.72 0.85 1.19
CA VAL A 270 9.55 0.10 1.63
C VAL A 270 9.44 -1.06 0.66
N ALA A 271 10.11 -2.16 1.02
CA ALA A 271 9.93 -3.42 0.33
C ALA A 271 8.43 -3.66 0.18
N ALA A 272 7.99 -4.16 -0.98
CA ALA A 272 6.63 -4.64 -1.11
C ALA A 272 6.32 -5.51 0.10
N ILE A 273 5.33 -5.16 0.91
CA ILE A 273 5.06 -5.81 2.21
C ILE A 273 4.48 -7.22 2.00
N GLY A 274 4.51 -7.73 0.75
CA GLY A 274 3.89 -8.98 0.37
C GLY A 274 2.37 -8.95 0.37
N ASP A 275 1.75 -7.77 0.46
CA ASP A 275 0.30 -7.66 0.46
C ASP A 275 -0.28 -7.97 -0.92
N GLY A 276 -1.51 -8.47 -0.92
CA GLY A 276 -2.16 -8.94 -2.13
C GLY A 276 -3.63 -9.25 -1.94
N LYS A 277 -4.31 -9.40 -3.07
CA LYS A 277 -5.75 -9.68 -3.09
C LYS A 277 -6.04 -10.92 -3.92
N ILE A 278 -6.93 -11.77 -3.42
CA ILE A 278 -7.41 -12.92 -4.18
C ILE A 278 -8.44 -12.44 -5.21
N ALA A 279 -8.17 -12.69 -6.48
CA ALA A 279 -9.17 -12.63 -7.54
C ALA A 279 -9.72 -14.04 -7.79
N TRP A 280 -10.98 -14.25 -7.43
CA TRP A 280 -11.66 -15.52 -7.62
C TRP A 280 -12.10 -15.72 -9.07
N THR A 281 -12.04 -16.97 -9.55
CA THR A 281 -12.64 -17.32 -10.84
C THR A 281 -14.16 -17.09 -10.77
N ARG A 282 -14.67 -16.28 -11.69
CA ARG A 282 -16.11 -16.01 -11.81
C ARG A 282 -16.85 -17.23 -12.39
N PRO A 283 -18.08 -17.50 -11.94
CA PRO A 283 -18.91 -18.54 -12.53
C PRO A 283 -19.19 -18.23 -14.01
N LYS A 284 -19.21 -19.28 -14.85
CA LYS A 284 -19.47 -19.19 -16.29
C LYS A 284 -20.70 -20.02 -16.63
N ARG A 285 -21.30 -19.78 -17.81
CA ARG A 285 -22.48 -20.53 -18.28
C ARG A 285 -22.30 -22.06 -18.26
N ASN A 286 -21.09 -22.54 -18.54
CA ASN A 286 -20.78 -23.97 -18.60
C ASN A 286 -20.24 -24.52 -17.26
N ASP A 287 -20.01 -23.64 -16.28
CA ASP A 287 -19.43 -23.98 -14.98
C ASP A 287 -19.92 -22.95 -13.95
N PRO A 288 -21.11 -23.17 -13.36
CA PRO A 288 -21.78 -22.18 -12.54
C PRO A 288 -21.16 -22.02 -11.15
N THR A 289 -20.17 -22.84 -10.81
CA THR A 289 -19.55 -22.87 -9.49
C THR A 289 -18.44 -21.82 -9.43
N SER A 290 -18.50 -20.91 -8.45
CA SER A 290 -17.43 -19.93 -8.29
C SER A 290 -16.13 -20.60 -7.82
N GLY A 291 -14.99 -19.95 -8.08
CA GLY A 291 -13.70 -20.43 -7.59
C GLY A 291 -13.64 -20.60 -6.06
N ARG A 292 -14.33 -19.73 -5.33
CA ARG A 292 -14.47 -19.82 -3.87
C ARG A 292 -15.21 -21.10 -3.47
N ASP A 293 -16.33 -21.39 -4.12
CA ASP A 293 -17.14 -22.58 -3.80
C ASP A 293 -16.38 -23.87 -4.09
N LYS A 294 -15.58 -23.89 -5.16
CA LYS A 294 -14.70 -25.03 -5.48
C LYS A 294 -13.63 -25.25 -4.41
N LEU A 295 -12.99 -24.18 -3.94
CA LEU A 295 -12.01 -24.28 -2.86
C LEU A 295 -12.65 -24.80 -1.56
N VAL A 296 -13.85 -24.31 -1.22
CA VAL A 296 -14.60 -24.78 -0.05
C VAL A 296 -15.01 -26.25 -0.20
N ALA A 297 -15.44 -26.67 -1.40
CA ALA A 297 -15.78 -28.06 -1.68
C ALA A 297 -14.57 -28.99 -1.52
N ALA A 298 -13.41 -28.62 -2.09
CA ALA A 298 -12.17 -29.37 -1.94
C ALA A 298 -11.69 -29.43 -0.48
N TRP A 299 -11.84 -28.33 0.28
CA TRP A 299 -11.56 -28.33 1.71
C TRP A 299 -12.47 -29.31 2.47
N ARG A 300 -13.79 -29.26 2.22
CA ARG A 300 -14.75 -30.20 2.84
C ARG A 300 -14.49 -31.67 2.46
N ALA A 301 -13.97 -31.91 1.26
CA ALA A 301 -13.60 -33.23 0.79
C ALA A 301 -12.29 -33.76 1.42
N GLY A 302 -11.57 -32.96 2.22
CA GLY A 302 -10.30 -33.35 2.84
C GLY A 302 -9.09 -33.25 1.91
N GLU A 303 -9.25 -32.79 0.67
CA GLU A 303 -8.14 -32.66 -0.30
C GLU A 303 -7.10 -31.62 0.13
N LEU A 304 -7.48 -30.73 1.05
CA LEU A 304 -6.64 -29.65 1.59
C LEU A 304 -6.29 -29.87 3.07
N ALA A 305 -6.47 -31.08 3.59
CA ALA A 305 -6.17 -31.43 4.98
C ALA A 305 -4.71 -31.08 5.34
N GLY A 306 -4.50 -30.57 6.56
CA GLY A 306 -3.20 -30.16 7.08
C GLY A 306 -2.64 -28.85 6.52
N ARG A 307 -3.35 -28.14 5.63
CA ARG A 307 -2.91 -26.82 5.12
C ARG A 307 -3.28 -25.66 6.05
N ILE A 308 -4.41 -25.79 6.75
CA ILE A 308 -4.88 -24.88 7.81
C ILE A 308 -5.16 -25.70 9.07
N ALA A 309 -5.19 -25.04 10.23
CA ALA A 309 -5.45 -25.71 11.51
C ALA A 309 -6.87 -26.26 11.60
N LEU A 310 -7.80 -25.74 10.78
CA LEU A 310 -9.16 -26.26 10.68
C LEU A 310 -9.20 -27.41 9.69
N ASP A 311 -8.98 -28.61 10.19
CA ASP A 311 -9.26 -29.80 9.38
C ASP A 311 -10.78 -30.01 9.29
N PRO A 312 -11.27 -30.38 8.10
CA PRO A 312 -12.66 -30.81 7.96
C PRO A 312 -12.89 -32.05 8.84
N PRO A 313 -14.11 -32.26 9.37
CA PRO A 313 -14.41 -33.49 10.08
C PRO A 313 -14.07 -34.69 9.18
N PRO A 314 -13.47 -35.77 9.72
CA PRO A 314 -13.14 -36.94 8.93
C PRO A 314 -14.42 -37.43 8.25
N VAL A 315 -14.38 -37.59 6.93
CA VAL A 315 -15.49 -38.19 6.19
C VAL A 315 -15.66 -39.59 6.76
N ALA A 316 -16.79 -39.85 7.43
CA ALA A 316 -17.08 -41.18 7.94
C ALA A 316 -17.14 -42.15 6.75
N GLU A 317 -16.17 -43.06 6.68
CA GLU A 317 -16.12 -44.17 5.70
C GLU A 317 -17.32 -45.12 5.85
#